data_AF-A0A6A1TL85-F1
#
_entry.id   AF-A0A6A1TL85-F1
#
_cell.length_a   1.000
_cell.length_b   1.000
_cell.length_c   1.000
_cell.angle_alpha   90.00
_cell.angle_beta   90.00
_cell.angle_gamma   90.00
#
_symmetry.space_group_name_H-M   'P 1'
#
loop_
_entity.id
_entity.type
_entity.pdbx_description
1 polymer ?
#
loop_
_entity_poly.entity_id
_entity_poly.type
_entity_poly.pdbx_seq_one_letter_code
_entity_poly.pdbx_strand_id
1 'polypeptide(L)'
;MAVAGIAVAREAIPVIVGQMKEIREKFGKKGEVKWKNAKSRSGIVHEAYIRLLFALVDEGRLHFHVRFSRMDEYDHKRSGPRRKIDTVSKAFFQLLLHRPVAFYGADADLYIHPDDGDCTSELVNQMGALNFVGRRMCKASDIVKLVQPRSSEREPMLQLLDCTLGALAAYRNGRHEKEGISDTKKKLAELAFEMTGWPDITGNCWQKKKLNRWNAVPKFKKG
;
A
#
# COMPACT_ATOMS: atom_id res chain seq x y z
N MET A 1 2.86 0.41 -11.97
CA MET A 1 2.03 1.04 -10.90
C MET A 1 1.96 0.08 -9.72
N ALA A 2 1.71 0.59 -8.52
CA ALA A 2 1.48 -0.23 -7.33
C ALA A 2 0.28 0.32 -6.54
N VAL A 3 -0.46 -0.57 -5.91
CA VAL A 3 -1.41 -0.25 -4.83
C VAL A 3 -1.02 -1.08 -3.62
N ALA A 4 -1.18 -0.54 -2.42
CA ALA A 4 -0.84 -1.25 -1.20
C ALA A 4 -1.73 -0.86 -0.05
N GLY A 5 -1.66 -1.65 1.02
CA GLY A 5 -2.32 -1.40 2.28
C GLY A 5 -1.52 -1.95 3.44
N ILE A 6 -1.70 -1.35 4.60
CA ILE A 6 -1.24 -1.88 5.89
C ILE A 6 -2.46 -2.36 6.67
N ALA A 7 -2.34 -3.50 7.34
CA ALA A 7 -3.33 -3.99 8.30
C ALA A 7 -2.72 -3.89 9.70
N VAL A 8 -3.42 -3.22 10.61
CA VAL A 8 -2.94 -2.86 11.94
C VAL A 8 -4.06 -3.11 12.94
N ALA A 9 -3.75 -3.78 14.05
CA ALA A 9 -4.71 -3.95 15.14
C ALA A 9 -4.95 -2.60 15.83
N ARG A 10 -6.18 -2.34 16.29
CA ARG A 10 -6.59 -1.01 16.76
C ARG A 10 -5.71 -0.51 17.90
N GLU A 11 -5.34 -1.40 18.80
CA GLU A 11 -4.48 -1.18 19.96
C GLU A 11 -3.03 -0.81 19.60
N ALA A 12 -2.55 -1.19 18.41
CA ALA A 12 -1.19 -0.85 17.95
C ALA A 12 -1.11 0.55 17.35
N ILE A 13 -2.24 1.15 16.94
CA ILE A 13 -2.27 2.45 16.27
C ILE A 13 -1.60 3.56 17.10
N PRO A 14 -1.92 3.76 18.40
CA PRO A 14 -1.32 4.84 19.18
C PRO A 14 0.20 4.70 19.32
N VAL A 15 0.70 3.47 19.46
CA VAL A 15 2.14 3.17 19.57
C VAL A 15 2.86 3.58 18.29
N ILE A 16 2.34 3.15 17.13
CA ILE A 16 2.92 3.46 15.82
C ILE A 16 2.92 4.97 15.58
N VAL A 17 1.80 5.65 15.87
CA VAL A 17 1.70 7.11 15.74
C VAL A 17 2.70 7.83 16.66
N GLY A 18 2.92 7.31 17.87
CA GLY A 18 3.96 7.79 18.79
C GLY A 18 5.37 7.71 18.18
N GLN A 19 5.75 6.54 17.68
CA GLN A 19 7.05 6.33 17.02
C GLN A 19 7.24 7.22 15.78
N MET A 20 6.18 7.42 14.98
CA MET A 20 6.21 8.34 13.85
C MET A 20 6.43 9.79 14.29
N LYS A 21 5.80 10.21 15.40
CA LYS A 21 5.98 11.55 15.96
C LYS A 21 7.41 11.76 16.43
N GLU A 22 8.00 10.79 17.13
CA GLU A 22 9.40 10.83 17.56
C GLU A 22 10.37 10.99 16.37
N ILE A 23 10.14 10.25 15.27
CA ILE A 23 10.93 10.40 14.04
C ILE A 23 10.82 11.82 13.49
N ARG A 24 9.60 12.39 13.44
CA ARG A 24 9.37 13.74 12.93
C ARG A 24 10.07 14.79 13.79
N GLU A 25 10.00 14.66 15.12
CA GLU A 25 10.65 15.57 16.06
C GLU A 25 12.18 15.49 15.93
N LYS A 26 12.73 14.27 15.93
CA LYS A 26 14.17 14.01 15.78
C LYS A 26 14.78 14.68 14.53
N PHE A 27 14.04 14.73 13.43
CA PHE A 27 14.51 15.29 12.16
C PHE A 27 13.87 16.65 11.81
N GLY A 28 13.16 17.28 12.74
CA GLY A 28 12.55 18.60 12.54
C GLY A 28 11.48 18.67 11.45
N LYS A 29 10.77 17.57 11.17
CA LYS A 29 9.78 17.47 10.08
C LYS A 29 8.37 17.87 10.53
N LYS A 30 7.98 19.11 10.24
CA LYS A 30 6.65 19.66 10.56
C LYS A 30 5.55 19.35 9.53
N GLY A 31 5.90 19.26 8.25
CA GLY A 31 4.93 18.99 7.18
C GLY A 31 4.69 17.50 6.92
N GLU A 32 3.87 17.23 5.92
CA GLU A 32 3.57 15.88 5.42
C GLU A 32 4.84 15.16 4.88
N VAL A 33 4.95 13.86 5.16
CA VAL A 33 5.96 12.98 4.58
C VAL A 33 5.35 12.21 3.42
N LYS A 34 5.76 12.55 2.19
CA LYS A 34 5.31 11.89 0.96
C LYS A 34 6.52 11.53 0.09
N TRP A 35 6.52 10.36 -0.53
CA TRP A 35 7.54 9.89 -1.46
C TRP A 35 7.91 10.92 -2.53
N LYS A 36 6.92 11.66 -3.07
CA LYS A 36 7.17 12.70 -4.07
C LYS A 36 8.14 13.79 -3.57
N ASN A 37 8.14 14.04 -2.26
CA ASN A 37 8.94 15.04 -1.55
C ASN A 37 10.29 14.51 -1.02
N ALA A 38 10.64 13.26 -1.31
CA ALA A 38 11.95 12.70 -0.98
C ALA A 38 13.05 13.40 -1.79
N LYS A 39 13.86 14.21 -1.11
CA LYS A 39 15.01 14.97 -1.61
C LYS A 39 16.18 14.78 -0.62
N SER A 40 17.40 15.15 -0.99
CA SER A 40 18.61 15.01 -0.16
C SER A 40 18.38 15.25 1.35
N ARG A 41 17.97 16.47 1.74
CA ARG A 41 17.76 16.82 3.15
C ARG A 41 16.58 16.11 3.82
N SER A 42 15.51 15.80 3.07
CA SER A 42 14.32 15.13 3.61
C SER A 42 14.41 13.61 3.58
N GLY A 43 15.39 13.05 2.88
CA GLY A 43 15.56 11.62 2.64
C GLY A 43 15.66 10.81 3.92
N ILE A 44 16.33 11.36 4.94
CA ILE A 44 16.53 10.69 6.23
C ILE A 44 15.21 10.38 6.96
N VAL A 45 14.19 11.23 6.81
CA VAL A 45 12.85 10.98 7.38
C VAL A 45 12.14 9.87 6.64
N HIS A 46 12.26 9.84 5.30
CA HIS A 46 11.65 8.80 4.48
C HIS A 46 12.30 7.45 4.74
N GLU A 47 13.63 7.43 4.90
CA GLU A 47 14.37 6.26 5.33
C GLU A 47 13.88 5.75 6.69
N ALA A 48 13.75 6.65 7.68
CA ALA A 48 13.24 6.28 9.00
C ALA A 48 11.80 5.72 8.95
N TYR A 49 10.94 6.25 8.09
CA TYR A 49 9.59 5.72 7.88
C TYR A 49 9.60 4.32 7.24
N ILE A 50 10.44 4.10 6.23
CA ILE A 50 10.61 2.78 5.60
C ILE A 50 11.10 1.77 6.64
N ARG A 51 12.13 2.14 7.42
CA ARG A 51 12.68 1.28 8.48
C ARG A 51 11.65 0.97 9.56
N LEU A 52 10.89 1.98 10.01
CA LEU A 52 9.81 1.80 10.97
C LEU A 52 8.76 0.83 10.45
N LEU A 53 8.30 0.97 9.20
CA LEU A 53 7.29 0.07 8.65
C LEU A 53 7.76 -1.38 8.69
N PHE A 54 8.99 -1.67 8.26
CA PHE A 54 9.50 -3.04 8.26
C PHE A 54 9.79 -3.56 9.68
N ALA A 55 10.28 -2.74 10.60
CA ALA A 55 10.39 -3.12 12.01
C ALA A 55 9.04 -3.54 12.59
N LEU A 56 7.96 -2.79 12.30
CA LEU A 56 6.60 -3.13 12.71
C LEU A 56 6.08 -4.43 12.08
N VAL A 57 6.53 -4.76 10.86
CA VAL A 57 6.22 -6.04 10.20
C VAL A 57 6.93 -7.19 10.91
N ASP A 58 8.21 -7.03 11.24
CA ASP A 58 9.02 -8.05 11.92
C ASP A 58 8.51 -8.32 13.33
N GLU A 59 8.15 -7.25 14.06
CA GLU A 59 7.50 -7.32 15.39
C GLU A 59 6.07 -7.87 15.34
N GLY A 60 5.46 -8.01 14.16
CA GLY A 60 4.08 -8.49 14.01
C GLY A 60 3.00 -7.47 14.44
N ARG A 61 3.35 -6.19 14.55
CA ARG A 61 2.41 -5.09 14.89
C ARG A 61 1.67 -4.56 13.66
N LEU A 62 2.19 -4.83 12.47
CA LEU A 62 1.64 -4.40 11.20
C LEU A 62 1.83 -5.49 10.15
N HIS A 63 0.87 -5.64 9.25
CA HIS A 63 1.06 -6.44 8.05
C HIS A 63 1.02 -5.56 6.80
N PHE A 64 1.97 -5.74 5.89
CA PHE A 64 2.10 -4.97 4.66
C PHE A 64 1.73 -5.81 3.44
N HIS A 65 0.84 -5.26 2.61
CA HIS A 65 0.33 -5.93 1.41
C HIS A 65 0.49 -5.01 0.20
N VAL A 66 1.29 -5.42 -0.79
CA VAL A 66 1.48 -4.66 -2.04
C VAL A 66 1.08 -5.46 -3.26
N ARG A 67 0.38 -4.80 -4.19
CA ARG A 67 0.02 -5.29 -5.51
C ARG A 67 0.65 -4.41 -6.59
N PHE A 68 1.53 -4.99 -7.39
CA PHE A 68 2.10 -4.36 -8.57
C PHE A 68 1.25 -4.65 -9.81
N SER A 69 1.18 -3.68 -10.71
CA SER A 69 0.49 -3.79 -11.99
C SER A 69 1.24 -3.06 -13.09
N ARG A 70 1.50 -3.78 -14.17
CA ARG A 70 2.04 -3.25 -15.42
C ARG A 70 0.93 -2.56 -16.20
N MET A 71 0.64 -1.31 -15.84
CA MET A 71 -0.49 -0.55 -16.40
C MET A 71 -0.41 -0.38 -17.92
N ASP A 72 0.79 -0.37 -18.46
CA ASP A 72 1.10 -0.41 -19.89
C ASP A 72 0.49 -1.64 -20.60
N GLU A 73 0.30 -2.75 -19.90
CA GLU A 73 -0.27 -3.98 -20.46
C GLU A 73 -1.81 -4.03 -20.40
N TYR A 74 -2.48 -3.15 -19.64
CA TYR A 74 -3.93 -3.19 -19.47
C TYR A 74 -4.66 -2.49 -20.62
N ASP A 75 -5.73 -3.11 -21.12
CA ASP A 75 -6.74 -2.39 -21.91
C ASP A 75 -7.64 -1.56 -20.98
N HIS A 76 -7.27 -0.29 -20.80
CA HIS A 76 -8.03 0.64 -19.96
C HIS A 76 -9.42 0.95 -20.54
N LYS A 77 -9.65 0.86 -21.86
CA LYS A 77 -10.96 1.15 -22.45
C LYS A 77 -11.99 0.12 -22.00
N ARG A 78 -11.57 -1.14 -21.84
CA ARG A 78 -12.41 -2.23 -21.31
C ARG A 78 -12.61 -2.17 -19.79
N SER A 79 -11.90 -1.31 -19.08
CA SER A 79 -12.00 -1.23 -17.62
C SER A 79 -13.26 -0.51 -17.14
N GLY A 80 -13.82 0.37 -17.96
CA GLY A 80 -15.01 1.15 -17.64
C GLY A 80 -14.92 2.57 -18.20
N PRO A 81 -15.96 3.40 -18.01
CA PRO A 81 -16.04 4.74 -18.58
C PRO A 81 -14.90 5.67 -18.11
N ARG A 82 -14.36 5.47 -16.90
CA ARG A 82 -13.26 6.26 -16.34
C ARG A 82 -11.88 5.67 -16.65
N ARG A 83 -11.85 4.64 -17.49
CA ARG A 83 -10.65 4.04 -18.09
C ARG A 83 -9.63 3.59 -17.04
N LYS A 84 -8.51 4.31 -16.94
CA LYS A 84 -7.40 4.03 -16.04
C LYS A 84 -7.83 4.10 -14.58
N ILE A 85 -8.71 5.02 -14.22
CA ILE A 85 -9.24 5.17 -12.85
C ILE A 85 -9.97 3.89 -12.44
N ASP A 86 -10.78 3.32 -13.34
CA ASP A 86 -11.48 2.05 -13.07
C ASP A 86 -10.52 0.87 -12.97
N THR A 87 -9.44 0.85 -13.75
CA THR A 87 -8.37 -0.16 -13.59
C THR A 87 -7.75 -0.09 -12.19
N VAL A 88 -7.48 1.12 -11.68
CA VAL A 88 -6.93 1.33 -10.33
C VAL A 88 -7.96 0.96 -9.26
N SER A 89 -9.22 1.37 -9.44
CA SER A 89 -10.31 1.03 -8.50
C SER A 89 -10.46 -0.49 -8.37
N LYS A 90 -10.43 -1.22 -9.49
CA LYS A 90 -10.42 -2.69 -9.51
C LYS A 90 -9.17 -3.27 -8.82
N ALA A 91 -8.01 -2.63 -8.97
CA ALA A 91 -6.79 -3.03 -8.27
C ALA A 91 -6.94 -2.94 -6.74
N PHE A 92 -7.55 -1.87 -6.23
CA PHE A 92 -7.86 -1.72 -4.82
C PHE A 92 -8.89 -2.74 -4.35
N PHE A 93 -10.00 -2.92 -5.07
CA PHE A 93 -11.01 -3.93 -4.74
C PHE A 93 -10.38 -5.32 -4.59
N GLN A 94 -9.55 -5.71 -5.56
CA GLN A 94 -8.86 -6.99 -5.56
C GLN A 94 -7.86 -7.11 -4.40
N LEU A 95 -7.12 -6.04 -4.09
CA LEU A 95 -6.24 -6.01 -2.92
C LEU A 95 -7.04 -6.22 -1.63
N LEU A 96 -8.14 -5.49 -1.43
CA LEU A 96 -8.99 -5.56 -0.24
C LEU A 96 -9.63 -6.95 -0.09
N LEU A 97 -10.15 -7.51 -1.18
CA LEU A 97 -10.78 -8.83 -1.16
C LEU A 97 -9.77 -9.94 -0.81
N HIS A 98 -8.61 -9.96 -1.48
CA HIS A 98 -7.67 -11.08 -1.38
C HIS A 98 -6.63 -10.92 -0.26
N ARG A 99 -6.61 -9.79 0.45
CA ARG A 99 -5.69 -9.55 1.55
C ARG A 99 -6.43 -9.33 2.86
N PRO A 100 -7.01 -8.16 3.18
CA PRO A 100 -7.63 -7.99 4.47
C PRO A 100 -8.85 -8.87 4.69
N VAL A 101 -9.76 -8.97 3.70
CA VAL A 101 -10.96 -9.82 3.83
C VAL A 101 -10.56 -11.31 3.94
N ALA A 102 -9.68 -11.79 3.06
CA ALA A 102 -9.24 -13.18 3.08
C ALA A 102 -8.46 -13.58 4.35
N PHE A 103 -7.62 -12.70 4.90
CA PHE A 103 -6.70 -13.05 5.99
C PHE A 103 -7.20 -12.69 7.38
N TYR A 104 -8.12 -11.74 7.52
CA TYR A 104 -8.60 -11.26 8.82
C TYR A 104 -10.12 -11.36 8.95
N GLY A 105 -10.86 -11.56 7.87
CA GLY A 105 -12.31 -11.47 7.90
C GLY A 105 -13.02 -12.52 8.76
N ALA A 106 -12.34 -13.63 9.08
CA ALA A 106 -12.86 -14.63 10.01
C ALA A 106 -12.68 -14.24 11.48
N ASP A 107 -11.70 -13.36 11.76
CA ASP A 107 -11.20 -13.10 13.12
C ASP A 107 -11.46 -11.66 13.58
N ALA A 108 -11.79 -10.75 12.66
CA ALA A 108 -11.88 -9.32 12.96
C ALA A 108 -12.85 -8.58 12.05
N ASP A 109 -13.46 -7.54 12.64
CA ASP A 109 -14.14 -6.48 11.91
C ASP A 109 -13.14 -5.59 11.17
N LEU A 110 -13.45 -5.27 9.91
CA LEU A 110 -12.57 -4.50 9.05
C LEU A 110 -13.05 -3.06 8.86
N TYR A 111 -12.17 -2.13 9.22
CA TYR A 111 -12.31 -0.69 9.00
C TYR A 111 -11.26 -0.25 7.99
N ILE A 112 -11.69 0.19 6.82
CA ILE A 112 -10.83 0.47 5.67
C ILE A 112 -10.77 1.99 5.45
N HIS A 113 -9.55 2.53 5.50
CA HIS A 113 -9.29 3.96 5.36
C HIS A 113 -8.35 4.23 4.18
N PRO A 114 -8.86 4.26 2.93
CA PRO A 114 -8.04 4.60 1.78
C PRO A 114 -7.70 6.10 1.77
N ASP A 115 -6.67 6.49 1.00
CA ASP A 115 -6.41 7.90 0.68
C ASP A 115 -7.59 8.52 -0.08
N ASP A 116 -7.80 9.83 -0.01
CA ASP A 116 -8.96 10.55 -0.55
C ASP A 116 -8.81 10.95 -2.03
N GLY A 117 -8.32 10.03 -2.87
CA GLY A 117 -8.13 10.25 -4.30
C GLY A 117 -9.29 9.78 -5.20
N ASP A 118 -9.28 10.24 -6.45
CA ASP A 118 -10.28 9.86 -7.47
C ASP A 118 -10.40 8.34 -7.69
N CYS A 119 -9.31 7.62 -7.48
CA CYS A 119 -9.26 6.17 -7.70
C CYS A 119 -9.77 5.32 -6.53
N THR A 120 -10.06 5.95 -5.38
CA THR A 120 -10.53 5.31 -4.16
C THR A 120 -11.92 5.80 -3.75
N SER A 121 -12.43 6.87 -4.36
CA SER A 121 -13.78 7.42 -4.12
C SER A 121 -14.90 6.38 -4.25
N GLU A 122 -14.82 5.49 -5.25
CA GLU A 122 -15.81 4.43 -5.43
C GLU A 122 -15.70 3.26 -4.47
N LEU A 123 -14.62 3.16 -3.68
CA LEU A 123 -14.47 2.03 -2.76
C LEU A 123 -15.58 2.01 -1.70
N VAL A 124 -16.12 3.18 -1.35
CA VAL A 124 -17.28 3.33 -0.45
C VAL A 124 -18.48 2.54 -0.99
N ASN A 125 -18.74 2.64 -2.29
CA ASN A 125 -19.84 1.95 -2.97
C ASN A 125 -19.60 0.45 -3.14
N GLN A 126 -18.40 -0.05 -2.83
CA GLN A 126 -18.02 -1.45 -3.02
C GLN A 126 -18.10 -2.30 -1.75
N MET A 127 -18.48 -1.70 -0.60
CA MET A 127 -18.57 -2.41 0.68
C MET A 127 -19.53 -3.62 0.62
N GLY A 128 -20.71 -3.46 0.01
CA GLY A 128 -21.65 -4.57 -0.18
C GLY A 128 -21.06 -5.71 -1.01
N ALA A 129 -20.34 -5.39 -2.09
CA ALA A 129 -19.67 -6.37 -2.93
C ALA A 129 -18.52 -7.07 -2.19
N LEU A 130 -17.73 -6.34 -1.39
CA LEU A 130 -16.67 -6.90 -0.55
C LEU A 130 -17.23 -7.91 0.45
N ASN A 131 -18.33 -7.58 1.13
CA ASN A 131 -18.98 -8.48 2.08
C ASN A 131 -19.63 -9.69 1.37
N PHE A 132 -20.30 -9.49 0.24
CA PHE A 132 -20.94 -10.56 -0.52
C PHE A 132 -19.92 -11.59 -1.04
N VAL A 133 -18.85 -11.13 -1.70
CA VAL A 133 -17.81 -12.02 -2.24
C VAL A 133 -16.94 -12.59 -1.11
N GLY A 134 -16.59 -11.75 -0.14
CA GLY A 134 -15.75 -12.07 1.00
C GLY A 134 -16.29 -13.19 1.89
N ARG A 135 -17.62 -13.29 2.03
CA ARG A 135 -18.28 -14.36 2.80
C ARG A 135 -17.83 -15.76 2.38
N ARG A 136 -17.65 -15.99 1.08
CA ARG A 136 -17.20 -17.30 0.58
C ARG A 136 -15.74 -17.60 0.92
N MET A 137 -14.94 -16.57 1.16
CA MET A 137 -13.50 -16.68 1.41
C MET A 137 -13.17 -16.95 2.88
N CYS A 138 -13.88 -16.30 3.81
CA CYS A 138 -13.59 -16.39 5.24
C CYS A 138 -14.75 -16.93 6.08
N LYS A 139 -15.86 -17.33 5.45
CA LYS A 139 -17.06 -17.90 6.10
C LYS A 139 -17.74 -16.98 7.13
N ALA A 140 -17.45 -15.68 7.11
CA ALA A 140 -18.08 -14.66 7.94
C ALA A 140 -18.99 -13.74 7.11
N SER A 141 -19.92 -13.06 7.76
CA SER A 141 -20.81 -12.07 7.14
C SER A 141 -20.59 -10.69 7.76
N ASP A 142 -20.91 -9.63 7.00
CA ASP A 142 -20.81 -8.26 7.48
C ASP A 142 -19.42 -7.92 8.06
N ILE A 143 -18.36 -8.35 7.37
CA ILE A 143 -16.98 -8.28 7.84
C ILE A 143 -16.42 -6.86 7.73
N VAL A 144 -16.65 -6.22 6.58
CA VAL A 144 -16.25 -4.84 6.32
C VAL A 144 -17.32 -3.93 6.90
N LYS A 145 -16.98 -3.28 8.01
CA LYS A 145 -17.86 -2.36 8.75
C LYS A 145 -17.83 -0.95 8.21
N LEU A 146 -16.70 -0.55 7.64
CA LEU A 146 -16.50 0.82 7.17
C LEU A 146 -15.51 0.86 6.01
N VAL A 147 -15.86 1.65 5.00
CA VAL A 147 -14.90 2.16 4.01
C VAL A 147 -15.03 3.68 4.01
N GLN A 148 -14.01 4.37 4.50
CA GLN A 148 -14.03 5.83 4.64
C GLN A 148 -12.71 6.42 4.13
N PRO A 149 -12.69 7.04 2.94
CA PRO A 149 -11.54 7.78 2.46
C PRO A 149 -11.11 8.87 3.43
N ARG A 150 -9.81 9.06 3.58
CA ARG A 150 -9.21 10.07 4.47
C ARG A 150 -8.03 10.75 3.80
N SER A 151 -7.79 12.00 4.17
CA SER A 151 -6.68 12.76 3.64
C SER A 151 -5.34 12.24 4.18
N SER A 152 -4.44 11.86 3.27
CA SER A 152 -3.05 11.52 3.61
C SER A 152 -2.31 12.62 4.38
N GLU A 153 -2.70 13.90 4.23
CA GLU A 153 -2.07 15.00 4.96
C GLU A 153 -2.28 14.89 6.47
N ARG A 154 -3.45 14.37 6.88
CA ARG A 154 -3.87 14.26 8.27
C ARG A 154 -3.70 12.87 8.85
N GLU A 155 -3.55 11.84 8.00
CA GLU A 155 -3.46 10.45 8.45
C GLU A 155 -2.03 9.90 8.46
N PRO A 156 -1.42 9.71 9.65
CA PRO A 156 -0.05 9.20 9.77
C PRO A 156 0.15 7.87 9.07
N MET A 157 -0.80 6.95 9.19
CA MET A 157 -0.72 5.61 8.61
C MET A 157 -0.62 5.64 7.07
N LEU A 158 -1.29 6.58 6.41
CA LEU A 158 -1.17 6.77 4.97
C LEU A 158 0.21 7.31 4.59
N GLN A 159 0.78 8.20 5.39
CA GLN A 159 2.15 8.73 5.17
C GLN A 159 3.23 7.67 5.40
N LEU A 160 3.06 6.80 6.40
CA LEU A 160 3.94 5.66 6.65
C LEU A 160 3.95 4.72 5.45
N LEU A 161 2.77 4.42 4.91
CA LEU A 161 2.59 3.59 3.72
C LEU A 161 3.17 4.23 2.44
N ASP A 162 2.94 5.52 2.21
CA ASP A 162 3.32 6.21 0.95
C ASP A 162 4.82 6.14 0.67
N CYS A 163 5.66 6.29 1.70
CA CYS A 163 7.12 6.23 1.55
C CYS A 163 7.58 4.87 1.04
N THR A 164 7.15 3.80 1.70
CA THR A 164 7.51 2.42 1.36
C THR A 164 6.91 1.99 0.03
N LEU A 165 5.64 2.33 -0.22
CA LEU A 165 4.98 2.04 -1.50
C LEU A 165 5.67 2.75 -2.67
N GLY A 166 6.00 4.03 -2.49
CA GLY A 166 6.68 4.83 -3.51
C GLY A 166 8.08 4.30 -3.83
N ALA A 167 8.84 3.93 -2.80
CA ALA A 167 10.17 3.33 -2.95
C ALA A 167 10.11 1.98 -3.67
N LEU A 168 9.24 1.06 -3.23
CA LEU A 168 9.09 -0.25 -3.89
C LEU A 168 8.54 -0.14 -5.31
N ALA A 169 7.64 0.80 -5.58
CA ALA A 169 7.18 1.07 -6.93
C ALA A 169 8.30 1.65 -7.81
N ALA A 170 9.18 2.50 -7.27
CA ALA A 170 10.34 2.99 -8.01
C ALA A 170 11.33 1.85 -8.32
N TYR A 171 11.56 0.95 -7.36
CA TYR A 171 12.38 -0.24 -7.54
C TYR A 171 11.80 -1.15 -8.64
N ARG A 172 10.53 -1.55 -8.50
CA ARG A 172 9.83 -2.45 -9.44
C ARG A 172 9.82 -1.98 -10.89
N ASN A 173 9.81 -0.67 -11.12
CA ASN A 173 9.74 -0.08 -12.46
C ASN A 173 11.13 0.34 -13.00
N GLY A 174 12.24 -0.06 -12.35
CA GLY A 174 13.60 0.30 -12.77
C GLY A 174 13.87 1.81 -12.71
N ARG A 175 13.07 2.60 -11.97
CA ARG A 175 13.24 4.06 -11.94
C ARG A 175 14.50 4.49 -11.19
N HIS A 176 14.95 3.66 -10.28
CA HIS A 176 16.18 3.85 -9.52
C HIS A 176 17.45 3.64 -10.37
N GLU A 177 17.33 3.05 -11.56
CA GLU A 177 18.41 2.78 -12.50
C GLU A 177 18.50 3.84 -13.61
N LYS A 178 17.48 4.71 -13.75
CA LYS A 178 17.43 5.71 -14.82
C LYS A 178 18.38 6.87 -14.55
N GLU A 179 19.01 7.37 -15.60
CA GLU A 179 19.78 8.61 -15.56
C GLU A 179 18.88 9.79 -15.10
N GLY A 180 19.45 10.67 -14.27
CA GLY A 180 18.76 11.85 -13.74
C GLY A 180 17.84 11.61 -12.53
N ILE A 181 17.71 10.36 -12.03
CA ILE A 181 17.07 10.13 -10.73
C ILE A 181 17.96 10.65 -9.61
N SER A 182 17.37 11.29 -8.59
CA SER A 182 18.13 11.74 -7.41
C SER A 182 18.70 10.56 -6.63
N ASP A 183 19.95 10.66 -6.16
CA ASP A 183 20.62 9.65 -5.32
C ASP A 183 19.78 9.22 -4.12
N THR A 184 19.05 10.16 -3.50
CA THR A 184 18.16 9.86 -2.38
C THR A 184 17.08 8.83 -2.76
N LYS A 185 16.40 9.02 -3.88
CA LYS A 185 15.34 8.09 -4.31
C LYS A 185 15.91 6.74 -4.75
N LYS A 186 17.12 6.72 -5.30
CA LYS A 186 17.84 5.47 -5.61
C LYS A 186 18.09 4.68 -4.32
N LYS A 187 18.75 5.31 -3.34
CA LYS A 187 19.04 4.70 -2.03
C LYS A 187 17.79 4.22 -1.30
N LEU A 188 16.72 5.02 -1.28
CA LEU A 188 15.47 4.62 -0.62
C LEU A 188 14.77 3.46 -1.32
N ALA A 189 14.83 3.39 -2.66
CA ALA A 189 14.26 2.28 -3.42
C ALA A 189 15.02 0.97 -3.17
N GLU A 190 16.35 1.03 -3.17
CA GLU A 190 17.24 -0.09 -2.85
C GLU A 190 17.01 -0.58 -1.41
N LEU A 191 17.03 0.34 -0.44
CA LEU A 191 16.76 0.05 0.96
C LEU A 191 15.40 -0.63 1.14
N ALA A 192 14.33 -0.06 0.58
CA ALA A 192 12.99 -0.62 0.74
C ALA A 192 12.90 -2.05 0.18
N PHE A 193 13.60 -2.33 -0.94
CA PHE A 193 13.66 -3.68 -1.50
C PHE A 193 14.47 -4.64 -0.62
N GLU A 194 15.66 -4.22 -0.17
CA GLU A 194 16.50 -5.01 0.73
C GLU A 194 15.75 -5.43 2.00
N MET A 195 15.04 -4.49 2.63
CA MET A 195 14.25 -4.74 3.84
C MET A 195 13.08 -5.72 3.63
N THR A 196 12.68 -5.99 2.38
CA THR A 196 11.65 -7.02 2.14
C THR A 196 12.16 -8.45 2.32
N GLY A 197 13.48 -8.66 2.21
CA GLY A 197 14.09 -9.99 2.13
C GLY A 197 13.61 -10.82 0.93
N TRP A 198 13.02 -10.20 -0.10
CA TRP A 198 12.60 -10.92 -1.30
C TRP A 198 13.79 -11.19 -2.22
N PRO A 199 13.89 -12.40 -2.81
CA PRO A 199 14.99 -12.72 -3.72
C PRO A 199 14.91 -11.96 -5.06
N ASP A 200 13.71 -11.54 -5.45
CA ASP A 200 13.42 -10.76 -6.66
C ASP A 200 12.30 -9.76 -6.35
N ILE A 201 11.95 -8.84 -7.27
CA ILE A 201 10.76 -7.96 -7.18
C ILE A 201 9.58 -8.44 -8.08
N THR A 202 9.80 -9.42 -8.94
CA THR A 202 8.87 -9.82 -10.03
C THR A 202 7.96 -11.00 -9.69
N GLY A 203 8.32 -11.83 -8.71
CA GLY A 203 7.52 -12.99 -8.31
C GLY A 203 6.29 -12.64 -7.45
N ASN A 204 5.59 -13.65 -6.96
CA ASN A 204 4.46 -13.51 -6.05
C ASN A 204 4.76 -14.23 -4.73
N CYS A 205 4.31 -13.71 -3.60
CA CYS A 205 4.28 -14.46 -2.34
C CYS A 205 2.85 -14.62 -1.83
N TRP A 206 2.16 -15.65 -2.33
CA TRP A 206 0.71 -15.80 -2.17
C TRP A 206 0.24 -16.09 -0.74
N GLN A 207 1.05 -16.77 0.07
CA GLN A 207 0.63 -17.30 1.38
C GLN A 207 1.17 -16.51 2.59
N LYS A 208 1.91 -15.43 2.38
CA LYS A 208 2.46 -14.65 3.51
C LYS A 208 1.45 -13.59 3.96
N LYS A 209 0.95 -13.73 5.18
CA LYS A 209 0.03 -12.78 5.86
C LYS A 209 0.74 -11.50 6.31
N LYS A 210 1.97 -11.60 6.82
CA LYS A 210 2.73 -10.45 7.35
C LYS A 210 3.26 -9.50 6.28
N LEU A 211 3.90 -10.05 5.25
CA LEU A 211 4.52 -9.30 4.16
C LEU A 211 4.16 -9.95 2.83
N ASN A 212 3.31 -9.28 2.05
CA ASN A 212 2.75 -9.81 0.82
C ASN A 212 3.09 -8.97 -0.40
N ARG A 213 3.42 -9.66 -1.49
CA ARG A 213 3.67 -9.12 -2.82
C ARG A 213 2.85 -9.88 -3.84
N TRP A 214 2.10 -9.10 -4.63
CA TRP A 214 1.30 -9.58 -5.74
C TRP A 214 1.62 -8.82 -7.04
N ASN A 215 2.40 -9.41 -7.92
CA ASN A 215 2.56 -9.00 -9.31
C ASN A 215 1.37 -9.49 -10.14
N ALA A 216 0.41 -8.60 -10.38
CA ALA A 216 -0.78 -8.92 -11.15
C ALA A 216 -0.52 -8.85 -12.67
N VAL A 217 -1.03 -9.86 -13.39
CA VAL A 217 -1.03 -9.92 -14.85
C VAL A 217 -2.46 -9.64 -15.34
N PRO A 218 -2.67 -8.73 -16.30
CA PRO A 218 -4.00 -8.48 -16.85
C PRO A 218 -4.54 -9.70 -17.59
N LYS A 219 -5.80 -10.07 -17.33
CA LYS A 219 -6.50 -11.12 -18.10
C LYS A 219 -6.73 -10.71 -19.56
N PHE A 220 -6.95 -9.42 -19.79
CA PHE A 220 -7.10 -8.84 -21.12
C PHE A 220 -5.96 -7.86 -21.35
N LYS A 221 -5.02 -8.26 -22.22
CA LYS A 221 -3.92 -7.40 -22.63
C LYS A 221 -4.39 -6.39 -23.68
N LYS A 222 -3.73 -5.23 -23.72
CA LYS A 222 -3.84 -4.32 -24.85
C LYS A 222 -3.39 -5.06 -26.12
N GLY A 223 -4.27 -5.13 -27.11
CA GLY A 223 -3.93 -5.58 -28.47
C GLY A 223 -3.11 -4.53 -29.19
#